data_AF-A0A9Q1HTX0-F1
#
_entry.id   AF-A0A9Q1HTX0-F1
#
_cell.length_a   1.000
_cell.length_b   1.000
_cell.length_c   1.000
_cell.angle_alpha   90.00
_cell.angle_beta   90.00
_cell.angle_gamma   90.00
#
_symmetry.space_group_name_H-M   'P 1'
#
loop_
_entity.id
_entity.type
_entity.pdbx_description
1 polymer ?
#
loop_
_entity_poly.entity_id
_entity_poly.type
_entity_poly.pdbx_seq_one_letter_code
_entity_poly.pdbx_strand_id
1 'polypeptide(L)'
;MVRSCGESEVIRCEEPAINPAVLILLDHCRATRRQEFLSRLAMAFLLMSSLAFFFFFRLPDQPTDRPTTQEHGLAQALLRGGKPHAHLTAPMSQCVRTSKTQTLAWETKMGLAHTQGFLYDQEKRALVVQSAGSYNIYLQITFRKPEKYECKGYVHLNAIVLANENEPMIMSVYDSLPCSENTHKSLFASGVYQLENNTQLMVNVSEIDLVDGCNEVKTYFGAFLLE
;
A
#
# COMPACT_ATOMS: atom_id res chain seq x y z
N MET A 1 22.65 -18.70 109.27
CA MET A 1 22.42 -19.52 108.06
C MET A 1 21.85 -18.59 107.00
N VAL A 2 22.62 -18.49 105.91
CA VAL A 2 22.50 -17.70 104.67
C VAL A 2 21.11 -17.11 104.36
N ARG A 3 21.05 -15.77 104.23
CA ARG A 3 20.05 -15.06 103.43
C ARG A 3 20.78 -14.40 102.27
N SER A 4 20.49 -14.87 101.07
CA SER A 4 20.89 -14.27 99.80
C SER A 4 19.65 -13.69 99.15
N CYS A 5 19.75 -12.46 98.67
CA CYS A 5 19.52 -12.10 97.27
C CYS A 5 19.56 -10.57 97.15
N GLY A 6 20.46 -10.10 96.28
CA GLY A 6 20.46 -8.76 95.73
C GLY A 6 20.02 -8.77 94.26
N GLU A 7 19.83 -7.55 93.76
CA GLU A 7 19.86 -7.09 92.36
C GLU A 7 18.70 -7.44 91.39
N SER A 8 17.97 -6.37 91.05
CA SER A 8 17.70 -5.88 89.69
C SER A 8 17.28 -6.88 88.61
N GLU A 9 15.97 -6.97 88.35
CA GLU A 9 15.43 -7.60 87.14
C GLU A 9 14.84 -6.52 86.19
N VAL A 10 15.43 -6.47 85.00
CA VAL A 10 15.09 -5.58 83.88
C VAL A 10 13.73 -6.00 83.30
N ILE A 11 12.74 -5.10 83.33
CA ILE A 11 11.46 -5.34 82.64
C ILE A 11 11.69 -5.17 81.13
N ARG A 12 11.79 -6.31 80.46
CA ARG A 12 11.89 -6.45 79.01
C ARG A 12 10.51 -6.16 78.41
N CYS A 13 10.38 -5.07 77.64
CA CYS A 13 9.18 -4.81 76.83
C CYS A 13 9.06 -5.91 75.77
N GLU A 14 7.99 -6.68 75.83
CA GLU A 14 7.67 -7.74 74.88
C GLU A 14 7.10 -7.13 73.60
N GLU A 15 7.81 -7.33 72.50
CA GLU A 15 7.46 -6.84 71.16
C GLU A 15 6.35 -7.74 70.58
N PRO A 16 5.24 -7.18 70.04
CA PRO A 16 4.17 -8.02 69.53
C PRO A 16 4.66 -8.77 68.29
N ALA A 17 4.71 -10.10 68.39
CA ALA A 17 5.02 -11.00 67.28
C ALA A 17 4.01 -10.81 66.15
N ILE A 18 4.40 -10.08 65.10
CA ILE A 18 3.63 -9.91 63.88
C ILE A 18 3.54 -11.28 63.20
N ASN A 19 2.33 -11.83 63.13
CA ASN A 19 2.08 -13.15 62.55
C ASN A 19 2.67 -13.25 61.12
N PRO A 20 3.44 -14.30 60.80
CA PRO A 20 4.11 -14.45 59.50
C PRO A 20 3.12 -14.49 58.32
N ALA A 21 1.90 -14.96 58.56
CA ALA A 21 0.81 -14.95 57.57
C ALA A 21 0.41 -13.52 57.15
N VAL A 22 0.47 -12.55 58.07
CA VAL A 22 0.15 -11.14 57.79
C VAL A 22 1.25 -10.49 56.94
N LEU A 23 2.50 -10.84 57.20
CA LEU A 23 3.65 -10.39 56.39
C LEU A 23 3.56 -10.93 54.95
N ILE A 24 3.22 -12.21 54.78
CA ILE A 24 3.04 -12.82 53.45
C ILE A 24 1.88 -12.17 52.68
N LEU A 25 0.76 -11.90 53.36
CA LEU A 25 -0.38 -11.20 52.76
C LEU A 25 -0.04 -9.76 52.34
N LEU A 26 0.69 -9.02 53.16
CA LEU A 26 1.13 -7.67 52.84
C LEU A 26 2.11 -7.64 51.66
N ASP A 27 3.01 -8.62 51.57
CA ASP A 27 3.96 -8.71 50.47
C ASP A 27 3.27 -9.11 49.16
N HIS A 28 2.32 -10.06 49.23
CA HIS A 28 1.49 -10.43 48.09
C HIS A 28 0.65 -9.24 47.60
N CYS A 29 -0.05 -8.52 48.49
CA CYS A 29 -0.82 -7.34 48.13
C CYS A 29 0.04 -6.21 47.53
N ARG A 30 1.28 -6.02 48.01
CA ARG A 30 2.21 -5.04 47.42
C ARG A 30 2.65 -5.47 46.02
N ALA A 31 2.89 -6.77 45.80
CA ALA A 31 3.24 -7.31 44.49
C ALA A 31 2.09 -7.15 43.49
N THR A 32 0.86 -7.51 43.87
CA THR A 32 -0.33 -7.37 43.00
C THR A 32 -0.59 -5.91 42.64
N ARG A 33 -0.46 -4.99 43.60
CA ARG A 33 -0.66 -3.55 43.35
C ARG A 33 0.40 -2.94 42.43
N ARG A 34 1.66 -3.42 42.50
CA ARG A 34 2.72 -3.03 41.56
C ARG A 34 2.45 -3.56 40.16
N GLN A 35 1.98 -4.80 40.04
CA GLN A 35 1.68 -5.42 38.76
C GLN A 35 0.49 -4.73 38.05
N GLU A 36 -0.55 -4.33 38.78
CA GLU A 36 -1.64 -3.53 38.23
C GLU A 36 -1.19 -2.14 37.77
N PHE A 37 -0.29 -1.50 38.53
CA PHE A 37 0.25 -0.19 38.16
C PHE A 37 1.13 -0.25 36.91
N LEU A 38 2.01 -1.25 36.82
CA LEU A 38 2.86 -1.50 35.65
C LEU A 38 2.03 -1.88 34.42
N SER A 39 0.97 -2.68 34.58
CA SER A 39 0.05 -3.02 33.50
C SER A 39 -0.68 -1.78 32.97
N ARG A 40 -1.16 -0.90 33.86
CA ARG A 40 -1.82 0.35 33.46
C ARG A 40 -0.87 1.31 32.75
N LEU A 41 0.38 1.41 33.22
CA LEU A 41 1.42 2.20 32.55
C LEU A 41 1.75 1.64 31.16
N ALA A 42 1.94 0.34 31.02
CA ALA A 42 2.22 -0.30 29.74
C ALA A 42 1.08 -0.06 28.72
N MET A 43 -0.17 -0.20 29.15
CA MET A 43 -1.33 0.11 28.31
C MET A 43 -1.38 1.59 27.92
N ALA A 44 -1.08 2.51 28.84
CA ALA A 44 -1.02 3.94 28.53
C ALA A 44 0.08 4.27 27.51
N PHE A 45 1.27 3.67 27.64
CA PHE A 45 2.35 3.84 26.66
C PHE A 45 1.99 3.28 25.28
N LEU A 46 1.35 2.12 25.21
CA LEU A 46 0.88 1.55 23.94
C LEU A 46 -0.16 2.46 23.25
N LEU A 47 -1.12 3.00 24.01
CA LEU A 47 -2.13 3.92 23.48
C LEU A 47 -1.54 5.28 23.05
N MET A 48 -0.57 5.81 23.80
CA MET A 48 0.11 7.04 23.40
C MET A 48 0.97 6.85 22.15
N SER A 49 1.63 5.69 22.02
CA SER A 49 2.43 5.37 20.84
C SER A 49 1.58 5.20 19.58
N SER A 50 0.39 4.59 19.69
CA SER A 50 -0.53 4.45 18.56
C SER A 50 -1.12 5.80 18.15
N LEU A 51 -1.52 6.65 19.11
CA LEU A 51 -1.97 8.02 18.81
C LEU A 51 -0.87 8.84 18.13
N ALA A 52 0.37 8.79 18.63
CA ALA A 52 1.49 9.47 18.00
C ALA A 52 1.73 8.97 16.57
N PHE A 53 1.66 7.65 16.33
CA PHE A 53 1.72 7.09 14.98
C PHE A 53 0.60 7.65 14.09
N PHE A 54 -0.65 7.73 14.59
CA PHE A 54 -1.73 8.36 13.83
C PHE A 54 -1.51 9.85 13.56
N PHE A 55 -0.89 10.61 14.45
CA PHE A 55 -0.59 12.03 14.19
C PHE A 55 0.60 12.22 13.23
N PHE A 56 1.66 11.43 13.34
CA PHE A 56 2.83 11.52 12.45
C PHE A 56 2.56 10.98 11.05
N PHE A 57 1.72 9.95 10.89
CA PHE A 57 1.40 9.36 9.59
C PHE A 57 0.11 9.90 8.95
N ARG A 58 -0.61 10.81 9.62
CA ARG A 58 -1.89 11.34 9.13
C ARG A 58 -2.03 12.86 9.19
N LEU A 59 -0.95 13.61 9.41
CA LEU A 59 -0.93 15.03 9.04
C LEU A 59 -0.94 15.11 7.50
N PRO A 60 -2.06 15.51 6.88
CA PRO A 60 -2.04 15.84 5.47
C PRO A 60 -1.22 17.12 5.35
N ASP A 61 -0.17 17.10 4.53
CA ASP A 61 0.46 18.33 4.08
C ASP A 61 -0.63 19.23 3.50
N GLN A 62 -0.86 20.37 4.17
CA GLN A 62 -1.74 21.40 3.65
C GLN A 62 -1.07 21.99 2.40
N PRO A 63 -1.77 22.08 1.26
CA PRO A 63 -1.14 22.46 0.01
C PRO A 63 -0.75 23.93 0.09
N THR A 64 0.55 24.18 0.13
CA THR A 64 1.09 25.50 -0.19
C THR A 64 1.36 25.50 -1.68
N ASP A 65 0.62 26.34 -2.41
CA ASP A 65 0.86 26.65 -3.82
C ASP A 65 2.36 26.83 -4.09
N ARG A 66 2.93 25.96 -4.93
CA ARG A 66 4.06 26.26 -5.83
C ARG A 66 4.32 25.12 -6.82
N PRO A 67 4.75 25.45 -8.04
CA PRO A 67 4.92 24.52 -9.15
C PRO A 67 6.21 23.69 -9.01
N THR A 68 6.31 22.64 -9.84
CA THR A 68 7.54 21.93 -10.25
C THR A 68 8.28 21.02 -9.25
N THR A 69 7.59 20.02 -8.69
CA THR A 69 8.26 18.79 -8.17
C THR A 69 8.56 17.77 -9.28
N GLN A 70 7.91 17.87 -10.44
CA GLN A 70 7.98 16.87 -11.51
C GLN A 70 9.19 17.06 -12.44
N GLU A 71 9.66 18.29 -12.65
CA GLU A 71 10.87 18.56 -13.45
C GLU A 71 12.16 18.09 -12.77
N HIS A 72 12.24 18.13 -11.44
CA HIS A 72 13.41 17.67 -10.70
C HIS A 72 13.63 16.15 -10.83
N GLY A 73 12.56 15.36 -10.91
CA GLY A 73 12.63 13.91 -11.12
C GLY A 73 13.09 13.54 -12.54
N LEU A 74 12.62 14.28 -13.55
CA LEU A 74 13.05 14.11 -14.94
C LEU A 74 14.53 14.49 -15.12
N ALA A 75 14.94 15.62 -14.55
CA ALA A 75 16.33 16.06 -14.57
C ALA A 75 17.25 15.05 -13.87
N GLN A 76 16.86 14.50 -12.71
CA GLN A 76 17.64 13.46 -12.03
C GLN A 76 17.67 12.12 -12.78
N ALA A 77 16.59 11.71 -13.46
CA ALA A 77 16.57 10.50 -14.27
C ALA A 77 17.47 10.62 -15.51
N LEU A 78 17.45 11.78 -16.18
CA LEU A 78 18.35 12.12 -17.29
C LEU A 78 19.81 12.20 -16.82
N LEU A 79 20.06 12.77 -15.63
CA LEU A 79 21.41 12.85 -15.03
C LEU A 79 21.94 11.49 -14.54
N ARG A 80 21.08 10.53 -14.21
CA ARG A 80 21.46 9.17 -13.77
C ARG A 80 21.80 8.22 -14.92
N GLY A 81 21.64 8.62 -16.18
CA GLY A 81 22.10 7.86 -17.35
C GLY A 81 21.46 6.47 -17.51
N GLY A 82 20.33 6.20 -16.85
CA GLY A 82 19.62 4.92 -16.95
C GLY A 82 18.66 4.90 -18.14
N LYS A 83 18.56 3.75 -18.82
CA LYS A 83 17.59 3.55 -19.92
C LYS A 83 16.15 3.79 -19.43
N PRO A 84 15.32 4.55 -20.16
CA PRO A 84 13.92 4.75 -19.80
C PRO A 84 13.18 3.43 -19.62
N HIS A 85 12.50 3.28 -18.48
CA HIS A 85 11.64 2.14 -18.18
C HIS A 85 10.56 2.55 -17.18
N ALA A 86 9.39 1.93 -17.30
CA ALA A 86 8.28 2.12 -16.40
C ALA A 86 7.52 0.80 -16.22
N HIS A 87 7.07 0.58 -14.99
CA HIS A 87 6.11 -0.45 -14.63
C HIS A 87 5.03 0.23 -13.80
N LEU A 88 3.80 0.19 -14.30
CA LEU A 88 2.65 0.80 -13.66
C LEU A 88 1.70 -0.29 -13.24
N THR A 89 1.06 -0.12 -12.09
CA THR A 89 0.18 -1.13 -11.49
C THR A 89 -1.19 -0.55 -11.24
N ALA A 90 -2.20 -1.40 -11.08
CA ALA A 90 -3.53 -0.92 -10.74
C ALA A 90 -3.53 -0.16 -9.40
N PRO A 91 -4.11 1.05 -9.33
CA PRO A 91 -4.10 1.84 -8.11
C PRO A 91 -5.05 1.23 -7.09
N MET A 92 -4.61 1.10 -5.84
CA MET A 92 -5.46 0.54 -4.75
C MET A 92 -6.78 1.30 -4.58
N SER A 93 -6.84 2.58 -4.97
CA SER A 93 -8.06 3.39 -4.95
C SER A 93 -9.15 2.93 -5.94
N GLN A 94 -8.79 2.15 -6.97
CA GLN A 94 -9.72 1.56 -7.94
C GLN A 94 -10.35 0.24 -7.50
N CYS A 95 -9.96 -0.30 -6.35
CA CYS A 95 -10.53 -1.54 -5.80
C CYS A 95 -12.06 -1.58 -5.69
N VAL A 96 -12.70 -0.42 -5.56
CA VAL A 96 -14.11 -0.30 -5.15
C VAL A 96 -14.90 0.60 -6.11
N ARG A 97 -14.26 1.17 -7.13
CA ARG A 97 -14.86 2.26 -7.91
C ARG A 97 -15.20 1.80 -9.33
N THR A 98 -16.47 1.91 -9.67
CA THR A 98 -16.91 1.95 -11.06
C THR A 98 -16.38 3.24 -11.71
N SER A 99 -15.80 3.12 -12.89
CA SER A 99 -15.25 4.25 -13.65
C SER A 99 -16.14 4.52 -14.85
N LYS A 100 -16.50 5.79 -15.07
CA LYS A 100 -17.30 6.20 -16.24
C LYS A 100 -16.51 6.21 -17.54
N THR A 101 -15.18 6.12 -17.46
CA THR A 101 -14.28 6.06 -18.63
C THR A 101 -13.70 4.65 -18.73
N GLN A 102 -13.48 4.20 -19.97
CA GLN A 102 -12.83 2.94 -20.31
C GLN A 102 -11.30 3.00 -20.15
N THR A 103 -10.73 4.18 -19.95
CA THR A 103 -9.29 4.36 -19.77
C THR A 103 -8.89 4.06 -18.33
N LEU A 104 -7.98 3.11 -18.16
CA LEU A 104 -7.43 2.76 -16.85
C LEU A 104 -6.53 3.86 -16.30
N ALA A 105 -6.61 4.08 -14.99
CA ALA A 105 -5.61 4.89 -14.29
C ALA A 105 -4.62 3.97 -13.59
N TRP A 106 -3.44 4.50 -13.29
CA TRP A 106 -2.31 3.71 -12.85
C TRP A 106 -1.63 4.30 -11.62
N GLU A 107 -1.16 3.43 -10.73
CA GLU A 107 -0.16 3.75 -9.71
C GLU A 107 1.23 3.78 -10.37
N THR A 108 2.09 4.71 -9.93
CA THR A 108 3.36 5.02 -10.59
C THR A 108 4.58 5.02 -9.66
N LYS A 109 4.36 4.93 -8.34
CA LYS A 109 5.40 5.13 -7.32
C LYS A 109 5.39 4.09 -6.21
N MET A 110 4.20 3.59 -5.83
CA MET A 110 4.05 2.69 -4.70
C MET A 110 4.06 1.22 -5.12
N GLY A 111 4.58 0.35 -4.25
CA GLY A 111 4.60 -1.10 -4.49
C GLY A 111 5.57 -1.48 -5.61
N LEU A 112 5.09 -2.28 -6.56
CA LEU A 112 5.87 -2.66 -7.75
C LEU A 112 5.97 -1.54 -8.79
N ALA A 113 5.16 -0.48 -8.66
CA ALA A 113 5.12 0.59 -9.63
C ALA A 113 6.36 1.51 -9.54
N HIS A 114 6.90 1.86 -10.69
CA HIS A 114 7.98 2.83 -10.82
C HIS A 114 8.00 3.44 -12.21
N THR A 115 8.58 4.64 -12.30
CA THR A 115 8.83 5.33 -13.57
C THR A 115 10.24 5.93 -13.58
N GLN A 116 10.98 5.68 -14.66
CA GLN A 116 12.27 6.29 -14.93
C GLN A 116 12.35 6.68 -16.41
N GLY A 117 12.62 7.95 -16.71
CA GLY A 117 12.64 8.44 -18.10
C GLY A 117 11.26 8.52 -18.75
N PHE A 118 10.19 8.48 -17.95
CA PHE A 118 8.80 8.70 -18.36
C PHE A 118 8.14 9.69 -17.41
N LEU A 119 7.13 10.41 -17.91
CA LEU A 119 6.19 11.15 -17.07
C LEU A 119 4.84 10.43 -17.08
N TYR A 120 3.99 10.73 -16.10
CA TYR A 120 2.62 10.23 -16.07
C TYR A 120 1.66 11.40 -15.96
N ASP A 121 0.74 11.51 -16.91
CA ASP A 121 -0.35 12.49 -16.94
C ASP A 121 -1.55 11.91 -16.19
N GLN A 122 -1.89 12.50 -15.04
CA GLN A 122 -2.97 12.04 -14.18
C GLN A 122 -4.36 12.31 -14.78
N GLU A 123 -4.52 13.40 -15.53
CA GLU A 123 -5.81 13.80 -16.10
C GLU A 123 -6.16 12.90 -17.27
N LYS A 124 -5.19 12.65 -18.15
CA LYS A 124 -5.34 11.76 -19.31
C LYS A 124 -5.09 10.30 -19.00
N ARG A 125 -4.53 10.00 -17.82
CA ARG A 125 -4.14 8.64 -17.40
C ARG A 125 -3.14 8.00 -18.37
N ALA A 126 -2.17 8.79 -18.81
CA ALA A 126 -1.25 8.42 -19.88
C ALA A 126 0.20 8.36 -19.39
N LEU A 127 0.93 7.33 -19.83
CA LEU A 127 2.38 7.29 -19.70
C LEU A 127 3.01 8.08 -20.86
N VAL A 128 3.75 9.13 -20.53
CA VAL A 128 4.32 10.06 -21.51
C VAL A 128 5.79 9.76 -21.75
N VAL A 129 6.10 9.42 -22.99
CA VAL A 129 7.46 9.17 -23.48
C VAL A 129 8.26 10.48 -23.43
N GLN A 130 9.51 10.45 -22.96
CA GLN A 130 10.38 11.64 -22.85
C GLN A 130 11.56 11.63 -23.84
N SER A 131 11.75 10.52 -24.56
CA SER A 131 12.80 10.34 -25.56
C SER A 131 12.28 9.45 -26.68
N ALA A 132 12.48 9.85 -27.93
CA ALA A 132 12.12 8.99 -29.06
C ALA A 132 12.99 7.71 -29.08
N GLY A 133 12.43 6.60 -29.52
CA GLY A 133 13.15 5.32 -29.56
C GLY A 133 12.27 4.10 -29.79
N SER A 134 12.91 2.93 -29.79
CA SER A 134 12.23 1.64 -29.90
C SER A 134 11.92 1.09 -28.50
N TYR A 135 10.65 0.98 -28.17
CA TYR A 135 10.18 0.57 -26.86
C TYR A 135 9.52 -0.81 -26.94
N ASN A 136 9.89 -1.72 -26.05
CA ASN A 136 9.01 -2.84 -25.75
C ASN A 136 7.93 -2.34 -24.79
N ILE A 137 6.69 -2.50 -25.20
CA ILE A 137 5.50 -2.22 -24.41
C ILE A 137 4.90 -3.55 -24.00
N TYR A 138 4.39 -3.66 -22.79
CA TYR A 138 3.72 -4.86 -22.30
C TYR A 138 2.54 -4.49 -21.39
N LEU A 139 1.54 -5.37 -21.37
CA LEU A 139 0.30 -5.17 -20.66
C LEU A 139 -0.22 -6.51 -20.15
N GLN A 140 -0.66 -6.53 -18.89
CA GLN A 140 -1.54 -7.58 -18.39
C GLN A 140 -2.76 -6.95 -17.73
N ILE A 141 -3.97 -7.36 -18.14
CA ILE A 141 -5.21 -6.99 -17.46
C ILE A 141 -5.92 -8.27 -17.04
N THR A 142 -6.22 -8.39 -15.75
CA THR A 142 -7.06 -9.48 -15.26
C THR A 142 -8.49 -9.01 -15.10
N PHE A 143 -9.41 -9.72 -15.76
CA PHE A 143 -10.85 -9.53 -15.62
C PHE A 143 -11.39 -10.57 -14.64
N ARG A 144 -12.26 -10.15 -13.73
CA ARG A 144 -12.93 -10.99 -12.75
C ARG A 144 -14.40 -10.63 -12.70
N LYS A 145 -15.25 -11.61 -12.96
CA LYS A 145 -16.70 -11.43 -12.85
C LYS A 145 -17.12 -11.37 -11.37
N PRO A 146 -17.75 -10.28 -10.89
CA PRO A 146 -18.36 -10.27 -9.57
C PRO A 146 -19.60 -11.18 -9.54
N GLU A 147 -19.94 -11.74 -8.39
CA GLU A 147 -21.03 -12.73 -8.26
C GLU A 147 -22.39 -12.24 -8.78
N LYS A 148 -22.64 -10.93 -8.68
CA LYS A 148 -23.88 -10.28 -9.11
C LYS A 148 -23.83 -9.67 -10.52
N TYR A 149 -22.83 -10.01 -11.32
CA TYR A 149 -22.74 -9.51 -12.70
C TYR A 149 -23.76 -10.22 -13.59
N GLU A 150 -24.71 -9.46 -14.13
CA GLU A 150 -25.71 -9.97 -15.06
C GLU A 150 -25.16 -9.98 -16.48
N CYS A 151 -25.04 -11.17 -17.08
CA CYS A 151 -24.73 -11.29 -18.50
C CYS A 151 -25.31 -12.58 -19.10
N LYS A 152 -25.42 -12.63 -20.42
CA LYS A 152 -25.92 -13.79 -21.17
C LYS A 152 -24.91 -14.21 -22.23
N GLY A 153 -24.68 -15.51 -22.35
CA GLY A 153 -23.71 -16.06 -23.30
C GLY A 153 -22.27 -15.78 -22.87
N TYR A 154 -21.64 -14.78 -23.49
CA TYR A 154 -20.24 -14.43 -23.28
C TYR A 154 -20.09 -12.92 -23.07
N VAL A 155 -19.15 -12.54 -22.22
CA VAL A 155 -18.63 -11.18 -22.12
C VAL A 155 -17.43 -11.06 -23.02
N HIS A 156 -17.42 -10.08 -23.92
CA HIS A 156 -16.27 -9.78 -24.77
C HIS A 156 -15.28 -8.90 -24.01
N LEU A 157 -14.07 -9.41 -23.85
CA LEU A 157 -13.00 -8.74 -23.13
C LEU A 157 -12.01 -8.19 -24.15
N ASN A 158 -11.62 -6.93 -23.99
CA ASN A 158 -10.49 -6.38 -24.72
C ASN A 158 -9.64 -5.49 -23.82
N ALA A 159 -8.36 -5.40 -24.17
CA ALA A 159 -7.46 -4.39 -23.66
C ALA A 159 -6.67 -3.81 -24.85
N ILE A 160 -6.66 -2.49 -24.97
CA ILE A 160 -6.12 -1.76 -26.11
C ILE A 160 -5.17 -0.69 -25.60
N VAL A 161 -3.96 -0.63 -26.18
CA VAL A 161 -3.01 0.46 -25.97
C VAL A 161 -3.12 1.44 -27.13
N LEU A 162 -3.40 2.70 -26.81
CA LEU A 162 -3.46 3.83 -27.74
C LEU A 162 -2.18 4.67 -27.59
N ALA A 163 -1.64 5.13 -28.71
CA ALA A 163 -0.56 6.11 -28.73
C ALA A 163 -1.13 7.47 -29.10
N ASN A 164 -1.53 8.27 -28.11
CA ASN A 164 -2.36 9.48 -28.22
C ASN A 164 -3.85 9.18 -28.43
N GLU A 165 -4.72 10.09 -27.96
CA GLU A 165 -6.18 9.87 -27.84
C GLU A 165 -6.90 9.61 -29.17
N ASN A 166 -6.41 10.18 -30.27
CA ASN A 166 -7.05 10.13 -31.60
C ASN A 166 -6.25 9.32 -32.64
N GLU A 167 -5.28 8.54 -32.18
CA GLU A 167 -4.36 7.79 -33.03
C GLU A 167 -4.69 6.29 -33.03
N PRO A 168 -4.19 5.52 -34.03
CA PRO A 168 -4.50 4.11 -34.12
C PRO A 168 -4.02 3.34 -32.89
N MET A 169 -4.75 2.27 -32.55
CA MET A 169 -4.28 1.32 -31.55
C MET A 169 -2.95 0.70 -31.99
N ILE A 170 -1.98 0.71 -31.08
CA ILE A 170 -0.67 0.10 -31.33
C ILE A 170 -0.63 -1.35 -30.85
N MET A 171 -1.43 -1.68 -29.83
CA MET A 171 -1.55 -3.04 -29.31
C MET A 171 -3.00 -3.31 -28.92
N SER A 172 -3.48 -4.51 -29.21
CA SER A 172 -4.78 -4.97 -28.73
C SER A 172 -4.76 -6.46 -28.46
N VAL A 173 -5.50 -6.86 -27.43
CA VAL A 173 -5.73 -8.25 -27.05
C VAL A 173 -7.22 -8.43 -26.77
N TYR A 174 -7.79 -9.51 -27.30
CA TYR A 174 -9.21 -9.81 -27.24
C TYR A 174 -9.42 -11.22 -26.75
N ASP A 175 -10.49 -11.40 -25.99
CA ASP A 175 -10.95 -12.71 -25.57
C ASP A 175 -12.42 -12.66 -25.15
N SER A 176 -12.92 -13.76 -24.61
CA SER A 176 -14.26 -13.87 -24.06
C SER A 176 -14.28 -14.66 -22.77
N LEU A 177 -15.27 -14.36 -21.94
CA LEU A 177 -15.54 -15.02 -20.67
C LEU A 177 -16.99 -15.52 -20.66
N PRO A 178 -17.23 -16.84 -20.48
CA PRO A 178 -18.59 -17.37 -20.44
C PRO A 178 -19.32 -16.88 -19.17
N CYS A 179 -20.56 -16.40 -19.35
CA CYS A 179 -21.36 -15.86 -18.25
C CYS A 179 -21.73 -16.90 -17.19
N SER A 180 -21.79 -18.16 -17.58
CA SER A 180 -22.13 -19.30 -16.73
C SER A 180 -21.08 -19.64 -15.67
N GLU A 181 -19.85 -19.13 -15.79
CA GLU A 181 -18.75 -19.49 -14.92
C GLU A 181 -18.31 -18.31 -14.05
N ASN A 182 -18.14 -18.53 -12.74
CA ASN A 182 -17.46 -17.56 -11.88
C ASN A 182 -15.95 -17.72 -12.06
N THR A 183 -15.46 -17.17 -13.17
CA THR A 183 -14.05 -17.28 -13.55
C THR A 183 -13.38 -15.92 -13.62
N HIS A 184 -12.05 -15.95 -13.61
CA HIS A 184 -11.21 -14.81 -13.88
C HIS A 184 -10.32 -15.14 -15.08
N LYS A 185 -9.98 -14.13 -15.87
CA LYS A 185 -9.17 -14.30 -17.07
C LYS A 185 -8.18 -13.16 -17.20
N SER A 186 -6.93 -13.49 -17.46
CA SER A 186 -5.87 -12.50 -17.68
C SER A 186 -5.55 -12.42 -19.16
N LEU A 187 -5.60 -11.19 -19.70
CA LEU A 187 -5.14 -10.89 -21.04
C LEU A 187 -3.74 -10.31 -20.95
N PHE A 188 -2.79 -10.91 -21.67
CA PHE A 188 -1.42 -10.43 -21.77
C PHE A 188 -1.04 -10.15 -23.22
N ALA A 189 -0.34 -9.05 -23.45
CA ALA A 189 0.27 -8.73 -24.73
C ALA A 189 1.57 -7.96 -24.54
N SER A 190 2.49 -8.13 -25.48
CA SER A 190 3.74 -7.37 -25.56
C SER A 190 4.16 -7.20 -27.01
N GLY A 191 4.80 -6.07 -27.32
CA GLY A 191 5.25 -5.75 -28.66
C GLY A 191 6.29 -4.64 -28.64
N VAL A 192 7.02 -4.50 -29.74
CA VAL A 192 8.04 -3.46 -29.92
C VAL A 192 7.51 -2.38 -30.86
N TYR A 193 7.61 -1.13 -30.46
CA TYR A 193 7.05 0.02 -31.17
C TYR A 193 8.05 1.16 -31.22
N GLN A 194 8.10 1.85 -32.36
CA GLN A 194 8.81 3.11 -32.47
C GLN A 194 7.93 4.22 -31.90
N LEU A 195 8.41 4.92 -30.87
CA LEU A 195 7.68 6.02 -30.23
C LEU A 195 8.47 7.32 -30.38
N GLU A 196 7.73 8.41 -30.52
CA GLU A 196 8.29 9.76 -30.57
C GLU A 196 8.31 10.38 -29.17
N ASN A 197 9.07 11.47 -29.02
CA ASN A 197 9.02 12.25 -27.80
C ASN A 197 7.61 12.82 -27.56
N ASN A 198 7.15 12.79 -26.31
CA ASN A 198 5.81 13.21 -25.86
C ASN A 198 4.63 12.35 -26.34
N THR A 199 4.87 11.19 -26.97
CA THR A 199 3.81 10.21 -27.21
C THR A 199 3.17 9.80 -25.88
N GLN A 200 1.84 9.84 -25.83
CA GLN A 200 1.03 9.49 -24.66
C GLN A 200 0.46 8.08 -24.82
N LEU A 201 0.90 7.14 -23.99
CA LEU A 201 0.39 5.78 -24.00
C LEU A 201 -0.77 5.64 -23.01
N MET A 202 -1.96 5.29 -23.53
CA MET A 202 -3.18 5.08 -22.76
C MET A 202 -3.67 3.65 -22.91
N VAL A 203 -4.31 3.11 -21.86
CA VAL A 203 -4.87 1.75 -21.90
C VAL A 203 -6.38 1.81 -21.72
N ASN A 204 -7.10 1.35 -22.73
CA ASN A 204 -8.55 1.21 -22.72
C ASN A 204 -8.97 -0.26 -22.58
N VAL A 205 -10.08 -0.51 -21.90
CA VAL A 205 -10.66 -1.84 -21.74
C VAL A 205 -12.16 -1.82 -22.06
N SER A 206 -12.72 -2.96 -22.47
CA SER A 206 -14.14 -3.06 -22.80
C SER A 206 -15.02 -2.90 -21.57
N GLU A 207 -14.69 -3.61 -20.49
CA GLU A 207 -15.50 -3.76 -19.27
C GLU A 207 -14.66 -3.37 -18.05
N ILE A 208 -14.54 -2.06 -17.78
CA ILE A 208 -13.68 -1.57 -16.68
C ILE A 208 -14.14 -2.06 -15.30
N ASP A 209 -15.45 -2.25 -15.12
CA ASP A 209 -16.03 -2.74 -13.87
C ASP A 209 -15.69 -4.22 -13.59
N LEU A 210 -15.17 -4.92 -14.59
CA LEU A 210 -14.69 -6.29 -14.45
C LEU A 210 -13.17 -6.36 -14.19
N VAL A 211 -12.43 -5.26 -14.27
CA VAL A 211 -10.97 -5.29 -14.05
C VAL A 211 -10.66 -5.55 -12.57
N ASP A 212 -9.79 -6.53 -12.30
CA ASP A 212 -9.21 -6.80 -10.98
C ASP A 212 -8.16 -5.70 -10.69
N GLY A 213 -8.66 -4.53 -10.30
CA GLY A 213 -7.86 -3.33 -10.00
C GLY A 213 -7.24 -3.32 -8.59
N CYS A 214 -7.41 -4.40 -7.82
CA CYS A 214 -6.92 -4.50 -6.45
C CYS A 214 -5.55 -5.13 -6.31
N ASN A 215 -5.01 -5.71 -7.38
CA ASN A 215 -3.85 -6.55 -7.30
C ASN A 215 -2.80 -6.11 -8.32
N GLU A 216 -1.73 -5.51 -7.82
CA GLU A 216 -0.62 -4.99 -8.60
C GLU A 216 0.09 -6.05 -9.46
N VAL A 217 -0.04 -7.34 -9.11
CA VAL A 217 0.56 -8.46 -9.86
C VAL A 217 -0.37 -8.99 -10.96
N LYS A 218 -1.65 -8.61 -10.95
CA LYS A 218 -2.65 -9.10 -11.91
C LYS A 218 -2.96 -8.12 -13.02
N THR A 219 -2.85 -6.83 -12.72
CA THR A 219 -3.19 -5.74 -13.62
C THR A 219 -2.06 -4.72 -13.61
N TYR A 220 -1.27 -4.72 -14.68
CA TYR A 220 -0.09 -3.88 -14.83
C TYR A 220 0.20 -3.52 -16.29
N PHE A 221 0.85 -2.40 -16.50
CA PHE A 221 1.23 -1.86 -17.81
C PHE A 221 2.64 -1.31 -17.73
N GLY A 222 3.48 -1.55 -18.74
CA GLY A 222 4.84 -1.01 -18.72
C GLY A 222 5.46 -0.87 -20.09
N ALA A 223 6.58 -0.16 -20.10
CA ALA A 223 7.38 0.07 -21.29
C ALA A 223 8.85 0.24 -20.92
N PHE A 224 9.77 -0.18 -21.78
CA PHE A 224 11.20 0.10 -21.63
C PHE A 224 11.89 0.30 -22.98
N LEU A 225 12.87 1.20 -23.01
CA LEU A 225 13.67 1.50 -24.19
C LEU A 225 14.66 0.35 -24.46
N LEU A 226 14.72 -0.11 -25.70
CA LEU A 226 15.59 -1.22 -26.11
C LEU A 226 17.04 -0.77 -26.34
N GLU A 227 17.24 0.34 -27.05
CA GLU A 227 18.56 0.84 -27.46
C GLU A 227 18.80 2.26 -26.96
#